data_AF-A0A8S3I7G6-F1
#
_entry.id   AF-A0A8S3I7G6-F1
#
_cell.length_a   1.000
_cell.length_b   1.000
_cell.length_c   1.000
_cell.angle_alpha   90.00
_cell.angle_beta   90.00
_cell.angle_gamma   90.00
#
_symmetry.space_group_name_H-M   'P 1'
#
loop_
_entity.id
_entity.type
_entity.pdbx_description
1 polymer ?
#
loop_
_entity_poly.entity_id
_entity_poly.type
_entity_poly.pdbx_seq_one_letter_code
_entity_poly.pdbx_strand_id
1 'polypeptide(L)'
;MNDRFGEIMFENLKQRSCHLIGMESCQSLNSQCERYKNTNYTSSFCLTLNEYYKKYLNINEKRRIERIDGGLDEKELLEQLFEHYCFSWAYRDENNLGLNKITFE
;
A
#
# COMPACT_ATOMS: atom_id res chain seq x y z
N MET A 1 2.28 8.95 -4.78
CA MET A 1 3.13 9.84 -3.96
C MET A 1 3.69 11.03 -4.74
N ASN A 2 4.15 10.88 -5.99
CA ASN A 2 4.60 12.02 -6.82
C ASN A 2 3.45 12.71 -7.57
N ASP A 3 2.33 12.97 -6.88
CA ASP A 3 1.19 13.67 -7.44
C ASP A 3 0.65 14.71 -6.44
N ARG A 4 -0.35 15.49 -6.89
CA ARG A 4 -0.92 16.57 -6.10
C ARG A 4 -1.56 16.10 -4.79
N PHE A 5 -2.11 14.90 -4.76
CA PHE A 5 -2.72 14.34 -3.54
C PHE A 5 -1.63 14.01 -2.51
N GLY A 6 -0.55 13.37 -2.97
CA GLY A 6 0.63 13.08 -2.14
C GLY A 6 1.28 14.34 -1.55
N GLU A 7 1.39 15.41 -2.33
CA GLU A 7 1.87 16.72 -1.85
C GLU A 7 1.00 17.26 -0.71
N ILE A 8 -0.32 17.30 -0.91
CA ILE A 8 -1.29 17.80 0.09
C ILE A 8 -1.25 16.93 1.35
N MET A 9 -1.20 15.61 1.20
CA MET A 9 -1.07 14.66 2.30
C MET A 9 0.18 14.96 3.15
N PHE A 10 1.31 15.20 2.50
CA PHE A 10 2.56 15.50 3.18
C PHE A 10 2.52 16.85 3.91
N GLU A 11 2.01 17.89 3.25
CA GLU A 11 1.84 19.21 3.87
C GLU A 11 0.95 19.14 5.12
N ASN A 12 -0.16 18.39 5.04
CA ASN A 12 -1.06 18.16 6.17
C ASN A 12 -0.40 17.45 7.35
N LEU A 13 0.49 16.49 7.10
CA LEU A 13 1.26 15.81 8.16
C LEU A 13 2.29 16.75 8.78
N LYS A 14 3.01 17.51 7.94
CA LYS A 14 4.02 18.47 8.37
C LYS A 14 3.43 19.58 9.26
N GLN A 15 2.25 20.08 8.92
CA GLN A 15 1.52 21.07 9.74
C GLN A 15 1.21 20.56 11.15
N ARG A 16 1.05 19.25 11.33
CA ARG A 16 0.86 18.59 12.64
C ARG A 16 2.16 18.21 13.32
N SER A 17 3.29 18.77 12.88
CA SER A 17 4.65 18.45 13.34
C SER A 17 5.04 16.97 13.15
N CYS A 18 4.35 16.23 12.27
CA CYS A 18 4.67 14.84 11.94
C CYS A 18 5.53 14.80 10.69
N HIS A 19 6.81 14.45 10.85
CA HIS A 19 7.78 14.38 9.76
C HIS A 19 7.99 12.94 9.31
N LEU A 20 7.79 12.68 8.02
CA LEU A 20 8.07 11.39 7.41
C LEU A 20 9.52 11.36 6.90
N ILE A 21 10.45 10.96 7.76
CA ILE A 21 11.90 10.99 7.48
C ILE A 21 12.30 10.02 6.35
N GLY A 22 11.53 8.95 6.12
CA GLY A 22 11.80 7.92 5.11
C GLY A 22 11.07 8.09 3.77
N MET A 23 10.60 9.30 3.43
CA MET A 23 9.77 9.57 2.25
C MET A 23 10.40 9.12 0.93
N GLU A 24 11.71 9.31 0.75
CA GLU A 24 12.41 8.95 -0.48
C GLU A 24 12.28 7.46 -0.80
N SER A 25 12.22 6.60 0.23
CA SER A 25 12.02 5.16 0.06
C SER A 25 10.56 4.75 -0.16
N CYS A 26 9.62 5.71 -0.18
CA CYS A 26 8.18 5.47 -0.26
C CYS A 26 7.52 6.15 -1.48
N GLN A 27 8.31 6.61 -2.46
CA GLN A 27 7.80 7.37 -3.61
C GLN A 27 6.98 6.53 -4.59
N SER A 28 7.25 5.23 -4.66
CA SER A 28 6.55 4.28 -5.55
C SER A 28 6.61 2.85 -5.02
N LEU A 29 5.76 1.95 -5.56
CA LEU A 29 5.87 0.52 -5.29
C LEU A 29 7.27 -0.03 -5.63
N ASN A 30 7.88 0.46 -6.71
CA ASN A 30 9.24 0.08 -7.09
C ASN A 30 10.25 0.48 -6.02
N SER A 31 10.19 1.71 -5.50
CA SER A 31 11.10 2.15 -4.43
C SER A 31 10.97 1.31 -3.15
N GLN A 32 9.75 0.86 -2.81
CA GLN A 32 9.51 -0.04 -1.67
C GLN A 32 10.14 -1.41 -1.91
N CYS A 33 9.96 -1.96 -3.11
CA CYS A 33 10.48 -3.25 -3.49
C CYS A 33 12.03 -3.23 -3.60
N GLU A 34 12.62 -2.15 -4.13
CA GLU A 34 14.07 -1.94 -4.15
C GLU A 34 14.66 -1.83 -2.76
N ARG A 35 13.96 -1.21 -1.81
CA ARG A 35 14.41 -1.14 -0.41
C ARG A 35 14.71 -2.51 0.17
N TYR A 36 13.88 -3.52 -0.12
CA TYR A 36 14.12 -4.90 0.33
C TYR A 36 15.28 -5.57 -0.39
N LYS A 37 15.41 -5.35 -1.70
CA LYS A 37 16.53 -5.90 -2.49
C LYS A 37 17.88 -5.37 -1.98
N ASN A 38 17.92 -4.11 -1.57
CA ASN A 38 19.10 -3.47 -0.98
C ASN A 38 19.44 -4.03 0.41
N THR A 39 18.53 -4.77 1.06
CA THR A 39 18.74 -5.39 2.38
C THR A 39 18.80 -6.93 2.30
N ASN A 40 19.37 -7.48 1.22
CA ASN A 40 19.64 -8.92 1.03
C ASN A 40 18.41 -9.85 0.97
N TYR A 41 17.21 -9.33 0.67
CA TYR A 41 16.09 -10.19 0.29
C TYR A 41 16.18 -10.58 -1.18
N THR A 42 15.87 -11.84 -1.51
CA THR A 42 15.92 -12.35 -2.89
C THR A 42 14.71 -11.94 -3.70
N SER A 43 13.58 -11.68 -3.05
CA SER A 43 12.32 -11.34 -3.71
C SER A 43 11.47 -10.46 -2.82
N SER A 44 10.64 -9.63 -3.45
CA SER A 44 9.77 -8.66 -2.81
C SER A 44 8.45 -8.56 -3.58
N PHE A 45 7.36 -8.33 -2.87
CA PHE A 45 6.05 -8.07 -3.44
C PHE A 45 5.51 -6.76 -2.86
N CYS A 46 4.91 -5.95 -3.72
CA CYS A 46 4.35 -4.66 -3.38
C CYS A 46 3.06 -4.45 -4.22
N LEU A 47 1.98 -3.97 -3.60
CA LEU A 47 0.73 -3.56 -4.27
C LEU A 47 0.09 -2.41 -3.51
N THR A 48 -0.66 -1.57 -4.21
CA THR A 48 -1.39 -0.49 -3.53
C THR A 48 -2.57 -1.05 -2.73
N LEU A 49 -3.02 -0.30 -1.72
CA LEU A 49 -4.25 -0.61 -1.01
C LEU A 49 -5.45 -0.59 -1.97
N ASN A 50 -5.37 0.22 -3.03
CA ASN A 50 -6.42 0.29 -4.05
C ASN A 50 -6.51 -1.02 -4.84
N GLU A 51 -5.36 -1.58 -5.25
CA GLU A 51 -5.30 -2.89 -5.88
C GLU A 51 -5.82 -4.00 -4.96
N TYR A 52 -5.43 -3.97 -3.68
CA TYR A 52 -5.95 -4.89 -2.68
C TYR A 52 -7.49 -4.80 -2.58
N TYR A 53 -8.01 -3.59 -2.40
CA TYR A 53 -9.45 -3.32 -2.24
C TYR A 53 -10.29 -3.74 -3.45
N LYS A 54 -9.73 -3.62 -4.67
CA LYS A 54 -10.43 -3.93 -5.91
C LYS A 54 -10.33 -5.41 -6.31
N LYS A 55 -9.17 -6.05 -6.10
CA LYS A 55 -8.88 -7.40 -6.62
C LYS A 55 -9.01 -8.52 -5.57
N TYR A 56 -8.65 -8.25 -4.32
CA TYR A 56 -8.47 -9.29 -3.30
C TYR A 56 -9.50 -9.22 -2.17
N LEU A 57 -10.04 -8.02 -1.87
CA LEU A 57 -11.07 -7.93 -0.83
C LEU A 57 -12.37 -8.61 -1.28
N ASN A 58 -12.78 -9.64 -0.52
CA ASN A 58 -14.02 -10.37 -0.77
C ASN A 58 -15.23 -9.42 -0.86
N ILE A 59 -16.08 -9.61 -1.87
CA ILE A 59 -17.24 -8.76 -2.14
C ILE A 59 -18.21 -8.66 -0.96
N ASN A 60 -18.37 -9.74 -0.18
CA ASN A 60 -19.23 -9.74 1.00
C ASN A 60 -18.63 -8.89 2.13
N GLU A 61 -17.31 -8.96 2.33
CA GLU A 61 -16.61 -8.12 3.31
C GLU A 61 -16.62 -6.65 2.89
N LYS A 62 -16.38 -6.37 1.61
CA LYS A 62 -16.51 -5.02 1.06
C LYS A 62 -17.89 -4.42 1.33
N ARG A 63 -18.96 -5.16 1.01
CA ARG A 63 -20.35 -4.73 1.29
C ARG A 63 -20.63 -4.58 2.78
N ARG A 64 -20.09 -5.47 3.63
CA ARG A 64 -20.27 -5.41 5.08
C ARG A 64 -19.65 -4.13 5.64
N ILE A 65 -18.45 -3.77 5.17
CA ILE A 65 -17.72 -2.57 5.61
C ILE A 65 -18.40 -1.30 5.07
N GLU A 66 -18.71 -1.24 3.78
CA GLU A 66 -19.34 -0.05 3.15
C GLU A 66 -20.71 0.30 3.75
N ARG A 67 -21.40 -0.67 4.39
CA ARG A 67 -22.68 -0.44 5.07
C ARG A 67 -22.57 0.23 6.44
N ILE A 68 -21.39 0.22 7.06
CA ILE A 68 -21.20 0.76 8.42
C ILE A 68 -21.52 2.26 8.44
N ASP A 69 -21.11 2.98 7.40
CA ASP A 69 -21.27 4.44 7.30
C ASP A 69 -22.43 4.85 6.38
N GLY A 70 -23.45 3.99 6.23
CA GLY A 70 -24.62 4.29 5.39
C GLY A 70 -24.38 4.27 3.88
N GLY A 71 -23.17 3.87 3.45
CA GLY A 71 -22.72 3.89 2.07
C GLY A 71 -21.74 5.03 1.83
N LEU A 72 -20.51 4.70 1.46
CA LEU A 72 -19.48 5.69 1.11
C LEU A 72 -19.90 6.48 -0.14
N ASP A 73 -20.16 7.77 0.03
CA ASP A 73 -20.58 8.69 -1.03
C ASP A 73 -19.39 9.18 -1.88
N GLU A 74 -18.26 9.49 -1.25
CA GLU A 74 -17.02 9.95 -1.91
C GLU A 74 -16.03 8.80 -2.17
N LYS A 75 -16.38 7.90 -3.09
CA LYS A 75 -15.52 6.75 -3.45
C LYS A 75 -14.20 7.19 -4.06
N GLU A 76 -14.20 8.25 -4.85
CA GLU A 76 -13.01 8.78 -5.51
C GLU A 76 -11.94 9.22 -4.51
N LEU A 77 -12.36 9.84 -3.39
CA LEU A 77 -11.44 10.27 -2.34
C LEU A 77 -10.79 9.06 -1.65
N LEU A 78 -11.58 8.01 -1.38
CA LEU A 78 -11.05 6.77 -0.82
C LEU A 78 -10.10 6.08 -1.80
N GLU A 79 -10.41 6.06 -3.09
CA GLU A 79 -9.52 5.50 -4.10
C GLU A 79 -8.20 6.26 -4.18
N GLN A 80 -8.23 7.60 -4.15
CA GLN A 80 -7.03 8.44 -4.09
C GLN A 80 -6.21 8.14 -2.83
N LEU A 81 -6.85 8.03 -1.67
CA LEU A 81 -6.18 7.66 -0.43
C LEU A 81 -5.52 6.28 -0.54
N PHE A 82 -6.25 5.28 -1.05
CA PHE A 82 -5.76 3.91 -1.18
C PHE A 82 -4.64 3.75 -2.21
N GLU A 83 -4.55 4.64 -3.21
CA GLU A 83 -3.43 4.66 -4.15
C GLU A 83 -2.13 5.12 -3.49
N HIS A 84 -2.22 5.84 -2.37
CA HIS A 84 -1.08 6.42 -1.64
C HIS A 84 -0.52 5.53 -0.53
N TYR A 85 -1.11 4.36 -0.31
CA TYR A 85 -0.62 3.37 0.63
C TYR A 85 -0.42 2.04 -0.07
N CYS A 86 0.50 1.22 0.45
CA CYS A 86 0.78 -0.09 -0.12
C CYS A 86 0.93 -1.16 0.96
N PHE A 87 0.60 -2.39 0.60
CA PHE A 87 1.10 -3.57 1.28
C PHE A 87 2.44 -3.97 0.63
N SER A 88 3.41 -4.36 1.44
CA SER A 88 4.67 -4.89 0.94
C SER A 88 5.24 -5.94 1.88
N TRP A 89 5.85 -6.97 1.31
CA TRP A 89 6.63 -7.98 2.03
C TRP A 89 7.77 -8.49 1.16
N ALA A 90 8.75 -9.10 1.79
CA ALA A 90 9.89 -9.69 1.13
C ALA A 90 10.30 -10.99 1.81
N TYR A 91 10.96 -11.85 1.05
CA TYR A 91 11.41 -13.14 1.56
C TYR A 91 12.76 -13.52 0.95
N ARG A 92 13.46 -14.38 1.68
CA ARG A 92 14.67 -15.08 1.25
C ARG A 92 14.40 -16.57 1.39
N ASP A 93 14.28 -17.27 0.26
CA ASP A 93 13.86 -18.67 0.25
C ASP A 93 15.02 -19.61 -0.09
N GLU A 94 16.00 -19.70 0.80
CA GLU A 94 17.21 -20.53 0.58
C GLU A 94 16.89 -22.02 0.55
N ASN A 95 15.87 -22.42 1.29
CA ASN A 95 15.45 -23.82 1.43
C ASN A 95 14.33 -24.20 0.45
N ASN A 96 13.97 -23.32 -0.48
CA ASN A 96 12.93 -23.52 -1.49
C ASN A 96 11.59 -24.01 -0.88
N LEU A 97 11.16 -23.36 0.21
CA LEU A 97 9.91 -23.61 0.92
C LEU A 97 8.68 -23.18 0.11
N GLY A 98 8.87 -22.46 -1.00
CA GLY A 98 7.79 -21.94 -1.83
C GLY A 98 7.21 -20.63 -1.28
N LEU A 99 8.03 -19.82 -0.61
CA LEU A 99 7.61 -18.52 -0.06
C LEU A 99 7.12 -17.56 -1.17
N ASN A 100 7.51 -17.82 -2.41
CA ASN A 100 7.03 -17.11 -3.59
C ASN A 100 5.53 -17.29 -3.88
N LYS A 101 4.88 -18.28 -3.26
CA LYS A 101 3.44 -18.53 -3.40
C LYS A 101 2.61 -17.72 -2.39
N ILE A 102 3.23 -17.08 -1.41
CA ILE A 102 2.52 -16.25 -0.43
C ILE A 102 1.98 -15.02 -1.16
N THR A 103 0.66 -14.93 -1.26
CA THR A 103 -0.08 -13.83 -1.90
C THR A 103 -1.39 -13.60 -1.14
N PHE A 104 -2.02 -12.47 -1.42
CA PHE A 104 -3.44 -12.31 -1.12
C PHE A 104 -4.27 -13.29 -1.97
N GLU A 105 -5.35 -13.82 -1.37
CA GLU A 105 -6.31 -14.75 -1.97
C GLU A 105 -7.62 -14.04 -2.33
#